data_AF-A0A2Z7D6J2-F1
#
_entry.id   AF-A0A2Z7D6J2-F1
#
_cell.length_a   1.000
_cell.length_b   1.000
_cell.length_c   1.000
_cell.angle_alpha   90.00
_cell.angle_beta   90.00
_cell.angle_gamma   90.00
#
_symmetry.space_group_name_H-M   'P 1'
#
loop_
_entity.id
_entity.type
_entity.pdbx_description
1 polymer ?
#
loop_
_entity_poly.entity_id
_entity_poly.type
_entity_poly.pdbx_seq_one_letter_code
_entity_poly.pdbx_strand_id
1 'polypeptide(L)'
;RHANEHFLDEDFATDLEIARQISLTPASPPRFIVCSSSDHAQSSSSRYLTCCGRNLDEQYATLVHSQKKELFYKVEGGLILLLKSCLELDRENSVSILSGHVDHIQSSDSEDVGWGCGWRNIQMLCSHLLSQRQEASKVLFGGSGFIPDIASLQRWLELAWDRGFDAPGSDDFDKKIYGKCDWIGTTECATLLRSFGLRAGIVDFCDKDLGLDSSVRRLTFGVGGTDKSVDKRKFAQVYGLMDIFLSEGKLDFNSKNGSPKHFNVSSHKVIEWVWNYFSGNKVNIPGNHSVILSEKAPLYFQHHGHSRTIVGIQATRPRSGMQRYNLLIFDPAELCVLDYGVAHGEELERLKTLDSIRPNL
;
A
#
# COMPACT_ATOMS: atom_id res chain seq x y z
N ARG A 1 3.51 18.23 0.98
CA ARG A 1 4.29 17.65 2.11
C ARG A 1 4.43 16.16 1.81
N HIS A 2 5.57 15.54 2.12
CA HIS A 2 5.87 14.15 1.72
C HIS A 2 5.38 13.20 2.83
N ALA A 3 4.55 12.21 2.50
CA ALA A 3 3.85 11.33 3.46
C ALA A 3 4.75 10.30 4.21
N ASN A 4 6.07 10.52 4.28
CA ASN A 4 7.01 9.54 4.82
C ASN A 4 7.83 10.05 6.01
N GLU A 5 7.46 11.16 6.66
CA GLU A 5 8.27 11.71 7.76
C GLU A 5 7.90 11.16 9.16
N HIS A 6 6.92 10.25 9.26
CA HIS A 6 6.44 9.77 10.54
C HIS A 6 6.61 8.25 10.76
N PHE A 7 7.69 7.84 11.43
CA PHE A 7 7.91 6.46 11.85
C PHE A 7 8.36 6.39 13.31
N LEU A 8 7.44 6.08 14.23
CA LEU A 8 7.76 5.73 15.62
C LEU A 8 7.15 4.37 15.98
N ASP A 9 7.96 3.44 16.50
CA ASP A 9 7.53 2.08 16.87
C ASP A 9 6.47 2.05 18.01
N GLU A 10 6.38 3.12 18.80
CA GLU A 10 5.42 3.24 19.91
C GLU A 10 3.96 3.35 19.42
N ASP A 11 3.74 3.90 18.22
CA ASP A 11 2.39 4.06 17.66
C ASP A 11 1.81 2.71 17.20
N PHE A 12 2.64 1.80 16.69
CA PHE A 12 2.19 0.48 16.25
C PHE A 12 1.59 -0.35 17.40
N ALA A 13 2.27 -0.38 18.55
CA ALA A 13 1.81 -1.16 19.70
C ALA A 13 0.51 -0.58 20.27
N THR A 14 0.42 0.75 20.30
CA THR A 14 -0.76 1.49 20.79
C THR A 14 -1.95 1.27 19.86
N ASP A 15 -1.79 1.47 18.56
CA ASP A 15 -2.81 1.20 17.54
C ASP A 15 -3.35 -0.24 17.66
N LEU A 16 -2.44 -1.21 17.83
CA LEU A 16 -2.80 -2.62 17.91
C LEU A 16 -3.65 -2.92 19.16
N GLU A 17 -3.33 -2.31 20.30
CA GLU A 17 -4.11 -2.47 21.52
C GLU A 17 -5.50 -1.83 21.37
N ILE A 18 -5.60 -0.62 20.80
CA ILE A 18 -6.88 0.04 20.51
C ILE A 18 -7.74 -0.84 19.59
N ALA A 19 -7.14 -1.36 18.52
CA ALA A 19 -7.79 -2.26 17.56
C ALA A 19 -8.32 -3.54 18.23
N ARG A 20 -7.55 -4.11 19.16
CA ARG A 20 -7.95 -5.28 19.96
C ARG A 20 -9.16 -4.96 20.83
N GLN A 21 -9.19 -3.81 21.51
CA GLN A 21 -10.33 -3.40 22.32
C GLN A 21 -11.61 -3.23 21.47
N ILE A 22 -11.50 -2.62 20.28
CA ILE A 22 -12.62 -2.46 19.34
C ILE A 22 -13.16 -3.83 18.87
N SER A 23 -12.27 -4.79 18.59
CA SER A 23 -12.69 -6.12 18.14
C SER A 23 -13.49 -6.90 19.20
N LEU A 24 -13.29 -6.59 20.48
CA LEU A 24 -13.94 -7.24 21.61
C LEU A 24 -15.25 -6.56 22.03
N THR A 25 -15.48 -5.32 21.60
CA THR A 25 -16.75 -4.62 21.86
C THR A 25 -17.88 -5.19 20.99
N PRO A 26 -19.03 -5.58 21.58
CA PRO A 26 -20.16 -6.09 20.81
C PRO A 26 -20.69 -5.04 19.84
N ALA A 27 -20.92 -5.44 18.58
CA ALA A 27 -21.65 -4.63 17.61
C ALA A 27 -23.12 -4.55 18.05
N SER A 28 -23.47 -3.58 18.88
CA SER A 28 -24.86 -3.31 19.23
C SER A 28 -25.10 -1.80 19.21
N PRO A 29 -26.09 -1.31 18.45
CA PRO A 29 -26.50 0.08 18.55
C PRO A 29 -27.03 0.32 19.97
N PRO A 30 -26.83 1.51 20.56
CA PRO A 30 -27.36 1.80 21.87
C PRO A 30 -28.89 1.66 21.83
N ARG A 31 -29.43 0.80 22.69
CA ARG A 31 -30.88 0.72 22.91
C ARG A 31 -31.36 2.10 23.34
N PHE A 32 -32.27 2.69 22.56
CA PHE A 32 -33.03 3.86 22.96
C PHE A 32 -33.81 3.52 24.24
N ILE A 33 -33.30 3.97 25.39
CA ILE A 33 -34.11 4.10 26.59
C ILE A 33 -34.70 5.50 26.54
N VAL A 34 -35.97 5.59 26.13
CA VAL A 34 -36.80 6.76 26.43
C VAL A 34 -37.00 6.77 27.93
N CYS A 35 -36.13 7.48 28.66
CA CYS A 35 -36.40 7.83 30.04
C CYS A 35 -37.35 9.02 30.05
N SER A 36 -38.63 8.72 30.23
CA SER A 36 -39.63 9.66 30.70
C SER A 36 -39.08 10.39 31.93
N SER A 37 -39.09 11.71 31.85
CA SER A 37 -38.69 12.63 32.91
C SER A 37 -39.44 12.33 34.21
N SER A 38 -38.68 12.07 35.28
CA SER A 38 -39.09 12.40 36.64
C SER A 38 -37.87 12.90 37.39
N ASP A 39 -38.03 14.08 37.99
CA ASP A 39 -37.02 14.85 38.70
C ASP A 39 -36.43 14.06 39.88
N HIS A 40 -35.11 14.17 40.08
CA HIS A 40 -34.52 14.66 41.33
C HIS A 40 -32.99 14.72 41.24
N ALA A 41 -32.45 15.81 41.78
CA ALA A 41 -31.03 16.16 41.78
C ALA A 41 -30.18 15.30 42.73
N GLN A 42 -28.93 15.00 42.33
CA GLN A 42 -27.71 15.38 43.06
C GLN A 42 -26.43 14.95 42.33
N SER A 43 -25.46 15.86 42.31
CA SER A 43 -24.07 15.78 41.81
C SER A 43 -23.25 14.80 42.68
N SER A 44 -22.21 14.08 42.24
CA SER A 44 -21.03 14.55 41.50
C SER A 44 -20.16 13.37 41.02
N SER A 45 -19.43 13.60 39.91
CA SER A 45 -18.21 12.88 39.49
C SER A 45 -18.36 11.55 38.72
N SER A 46 -18.81 11.60 37.45
CA SER A 46 -18.38 10.67 36.36
C SER A 46 -19.04 10.98 35.00
N ARG A 47 -19.02 12.24 34.51
CA ARG A 47 -19.77 12.62 33.29
C ARG A 47 -18.97 13.25 32.15
N TYR A 48 -17.63 13.20 32.19
CA TYR A 48 -16.81 13.80 31.12
C TYR A 48 -16.23 12.81 30.09
N LEU A 49 -16.44 11.50 30.25
CA LEU A 49 -15.91 10.49 29.29
C LEU A 49 -16.98 9.90 28.35
N THR A 50 -18.27 10.13 28.58
CA THR A 50 -19.36 9.39 27.91
C THR A 50 -20.09 10.15 26.80
N CYS A 51 -19.66 11.38 26.49
CA CYS A 51 -20.30 12.22 25.47
C CYS A 51 -19.62 12.11 24.09
N CYS A 52 -18.27 12.14 24.04
CA CYS A 52 -17.52 12.09 22.77
C CYS A 52 -17.72 10.77 22.01
N GLY A 53 -17.79 9.63 22.71
CA GLY A 53 -17.98 8.31 22.07
C GLY A 53 -19.29 8.18 21.31
N ARG A 54 -20.39 8.78 21.81
CA ARG A 54 -21.71 8.69 21.14
C ARG A 54 -21.71 9.37 19.79
N ASN A 55 -21.00 10.49 19.67
CA ASN A 55 -20.90 11.21 18.40
C ASN A 55 -20.09 10.43 17.37
N LEU A 56 -18.97 9.81 17.77
CA LEU A 56 -18.13 9.01 16.86
C LEU A 56 -18.82 7.73 16.40
N ASP A 57 -19.57 7.06 17.29
CA ASP A 57 -20.34 5.86 16.91
C ASP A 57 -21.46 6.21 15.93
N GLU A 58 -22.12 7.36 16.11
CA GLU A 58 -23.12 7.88 15.16
C GLU A 58 -22.49 8.24 13.81
N GLN A 59 -21.32 8.87 13.79
CA GLN A 59 -20.58 9.17 12.56
C GLN A 59 -20.14 7.89 11.84
N TYR A 60 -19.63 6.91 12.58
CA TYR A 60 -19.28 5.59 12.05
C TYR A 60 -20.51 4.93 11.41
N ALA A 61 -21.61 4.82 12.15
CA ALA A 61 -22.85 4.24 11.64
C ALA A 61 -23.36 5.00 10.41
N THR A 62 -23.29 6.33 10.42
CA THR A 62 -23.68 7.16 9.27
C THR A 62 -22.81 6.89 8.05
N LEU A 63 -21.48 6.76 8.23
CA LEU A 63 -20.57 6.46 7.12
C LEU A 63 -20.83 5.07 6.54
N VAL A 64 -21.12 4.06 7.38
CA VAL A 64 -21.46 2.71 6.91
C VAL A 64 -22.62 2.74 5.90
N HIS A 65 -23.64 3.55 6.15
CA HIS A 65 -24.83 3.66 5.29
C HIS A 65 -24.67 4.65 4.12
N SER A 66 -23.78 5.63 4.23
CA SER A 66 -23.61 6.71 3.23
C SER A 66 -22.42 6.54 2.29
N GLN A 67 -21.48 5.65 2.62
CA GLN A 67 -20.34 5.35 1.76
C GLN A 67 -20.78 4.81 0.40
N LYS A 68 -20.05 5.17 -0.64
CA LYS A 68 -20.33 4.70 -2.01
C LYS A 68 -19.37 3.60 -2.39
N LYS A 69 -19.87 2.68 -3.20
CA LYS A 69 -19.08 1.61 -3.79
C LYS A 69 -18.24 2.15 -4.96
N GLU A 70 -16.96 1.80 -4.97
CA GLU A 70 -16.05 2.10 -6.07
C GLU A 70 -16.48 1.37 -7.35
N LEU A 71 -16.36 2.08 -8.48
CA LEU A 71 -16.66 1.56 -9.80
C LEU A 71 -15.36 1.37 -10.57
N PHE A 72 -15.07 0.13 -10.93
CA PHE A 72 -13.87 -0.21 -11.68
C PHE A 72 -14.15 -1.39 -12.61
N TYR A 73 -13.29 -1.53 -13.61
CA TYR A 73 -13.41 -2.64 -14.56
C TYR A 73 -13.04 -3.96 -13.89
N LYS A 74 -13.96 -4.92 -13.91
CA LYS A 74 -13.72 -6.28 -13.40
C LYS A 74 -13.38 -7.21 -14.55
N VAL A 75 -12.19 -7.79 -14.50
CA VAL A 75 -11.76 -8.83 -15.44
C VAL A 75 -12.54 -10.12 -15.16
N GLU A 76 -13.27 -10.61 -16.15
CA GLU A 76 -13.99 -11.88 -16.06
C GLU A 76 -13.00 -13.03 -15.79
N GLY A 77 -13.32 -13.89 -14.83
CA GLY A 77 -12.41 -14.95 -14.38
C GLY A 77 -11.27 -14.47 -13.46
N GLY A 78 -11.09 -13.16 -13.26
CA GLY A 78 -10.13 -12.60 -12.31
C GLY A 78 -8.74 -12.36 -12.91
N LEU A 79 -8.22 -11.15 -12.71
CA LEU A 79 -6.94 -10.72 -13.30
C LEU A 79 -5.74 -11.56 -12.83
N ILE A 80 -5.72 -11.99 -11.57
CA ILE A 80 -4.67 -12.87 -11.05
C ILE A 80 -4.69 -14.26 -11.70
N LEU A 81 -5.87 -14.79 -12.03
CA LEU A 81 -5.97 -16.08 -12.72
C LEU A 81 -5.56 -15.95 -14.18
N LEU A 82 -5.87 -14.83 -14.83
CA LEU A 82 -5.36 -14.52 -16.16
C LEU A 82 -3.84 -14.40 -16.16
N LEU A 83 -3.26 -13.67 -15.19
CA LEU A 83 -1.82 -13.57 -15.00
C LEU A 83 -1.18 -14.95 -14.78
N LYS A 84 -1.81 -15.80 -13.97
CA LYS A 84 -1.38 -17.18 -13.77
C LYS A 84 -1.32 -17.93 -15.09
N SER A 85 -2.38 -17.91 -15.90
CA SER A 85 -2.42 -18.58 -17.20
C SER A 85 -1.31 -18.08 -18.13
N CYS A 86 -1.09 -16.77 -18.19
CA CYS A 86 0.00 -16.19 -19.00
C CYS A 86 1.38 -16.69 -18.54
N LEU A 87 1.62 -16.72 -17.22
CA LEU A 87 2.89 -17.20 -16.68
C LEU A 87 3.09 -18.69 -16.90
N GLU A 88 2.04 -19.52 -16.89
CA GLU A 88 2.13 -20.96 -17.19
C GLU A 88 2.46 -21.25 -18.66
N LEU A 89 2.23 -20.29 -19.55
CA LEU A 89 2.57 -20.37 -20.97
C LEU A 89 3.99 -19.86 -21.28
N ASP A 90 4.66 -19.26 -20.30
CA ASP A 90 6.04 -18.79 -20.45
C ASP A 90 6.98 -19.97 -20.72
N ARG A 91 7.88 -19.79 -21.68
CA ARG A 91 8.82 -20.82 -22.13
C ARG A 91 10.08 -20.85 -21.26
N GLU A 92 10.32 -19.80 -20.48
CA GLU A 92 11.45 -19.77 -19.56
C GLU A 92 11.18 -20.63 -18.32
N ASN A 93 12.21 -21.34 -17.85
CA ASN A 93 12.11 -22.09 -16.61
C ASN A 93 12.08 -21.10 -15.44
N SER A 94 10.88 -20.89 -14.89
CA SER A 94 10.64 -19.89 -13.87
C SER A 94 9.72 -20.42 -12.76
N VAL A 95 9.90 -19.87 -11.56
CA VAL A 95 8.99 -20.09 -10.45
C VAL A 95 8.30 -18.77 -10.18
N SER A 96 6.99 -18.73 -10.35
CA SER A 96 6.16 -17.56 -10.04
C SER A 96 5.31 -17.85 -8.82
N ILE A 97 5.26 -16.91 -7.87
CA ILE A 97 4.37 -16.95 -6.72
C ILE A 97 3.49 -15.71 -6.77
N LEU A 98 2.18 -15.91 -6.89
CA LEU A 98 1.18 -14.86 -6.96
C LEU A 98 0.39 -14.80 -5.65
N SER A 99 -0.17 -13.63 -5.37
CA SER A 99 -1.20 -13.44 -4.35
C SER A 99 -2.47 -14.21 -4.72
N GLY A 100 -3.44 -14.25 -3.80
CA GLY A 100 -4.82 -14.64 -4.11
C GLY A 100 -5.51 -13.60 -5.01
N HIS A 101 -6.85 -13.61 -5.05
CA HIS A 101 -7.62 -12.61 -5.84
C HIS A 101 -7.19 -11.17 -5.52
N VAL A 102 -6.99 -10.37 -6.56
CA VAL A 102 -6.75 -8.92 -6.49
C VAL A 102 -7.44 -8.30 -7.70
N ASP A 103 -8.32 -7.34 -7.47
CA ASP A 103 -8.86 -6.49 -8.51
C ASP A 103 -7.86 -5.36 -8.80
N HIS A 104 -7.63 -5.05 -10.08
CA HIS A 104 -6.89 -3.84 -10.47
C HIS A 104 -7.85 -2.65 -10.50
N ILE A 105 -7.45 -1.56 -9.86
CA ILE A 105 -8.26 -0.35 -9.75
C ILE A 105 -7.37 0.81 -10.15
N GLN A 106 -7.66 1.37 -11.32
CA GLN A 106 -6.92 2.47 -11.91
C GLN A 106 -7.41 3.83 -11.40
N SER A 107 -6.54 4.82 -11.51
CA SER A 107 -6.88 6.22 -11.29
C SER A 107 -7.79 6.71 -12.40
N SER A 108 -8.72 7.59 -12.07
CA SER A 108 -9.62 8.26 -13.00
C SER A 108 -9.10 9.65 -13.34
N ASP A 109 -9.05 9.98 -14.63
CA ASP A 109 -8.64 11.30 -15.14
C ASP A 109 -9.44 12.46 -14.52
N SER A 110 -10.70 12.20 -14.16
CA SER A 110 -11.61 13.21 -13.62
C SER A 110 -11.60 13.32 -12.10
N GLU A 111 -10.93 12.41 -11.40
CA GLU A 111 -11.00 12.30 -9.93
C GLU A 111 -9.62 12.42 -9.29
N ASP A 112 -8.70 11.53 -9.67
CA ASP A 112 -7.54 11.23 -8.82
C ASP A 112 -6.20 11.04 -9.54
N VAL A 113 -6.14 11.23 -10.86
CA VAL A 113 -4.86 11.27 -11.58
C VAL A 113 -3.91 12.33 -10.99
N GLY A 114 -2.67 11.91 -10.73
CA GLY A 114 -1.62 12.75 -10.15
C GLY A 114 -1.58 12.76 -8.61
N TRP A 115 -2.54 12.14 -7.91
CA TRP A 115 -2.53 12.12 -6.44
C TRP A 115 -3.16 10.88 -5.79
N GLY A 116 -3.97 10.13 -6.52
CA GLY A 116 -4.79 9.02 -6.04
C GLY A 116 -4.09 7.69 -5.81
N CYS A 117 -2.82 7.54 -6.23
CA CYS A 117 -2.15 6.25 -6.29
C CYS A 117 -2.21 5.48 -4.95
N GLY A 118 -1.99 6.13 -3.81
CA GLY A 118 -2.05 5.48 -2.51
C GLY A 118 -3.47 5.00 -2.15
N TRP A 119 -4.49 5.78 -2.49
CA TRP A 119 -5.89 5.39 -2.30
C TRP A 119 -6.27 4.19 -3.16
N ARG A 120 -5.87 4.18 -4.43
CA ARG A 120 -6.09 3.06 -5.35
C ARG A 120 -5.36 1.79 -4.88
N ASN A 121 -4.16 1.91 -4.33
CA ASN A 121 -3.46 0.77 -3.73
C ASN A 121 -4.17 0.24 -2.47
N ILE A 122 -4.74 1.09 -1.63
CA ILE A 122 -5.63 0.65 -0.53
C ILE A 122 -6.81 -0.14 -1.08
N GLN A 123 -7.46 0.36 -2.13
CA GLN A 123 -8.59 -0.31 -2.76
C GLN A 123 -8.20 -1.69 -3.32
N MET A 124 -7.08 -1.79 -4.03
CA MET A 124 -6.55 -3.06 -4.55
C MET A 124 -6.22 -4.05 -3.41
N LEU A 125 -5.55 -3.60 -2.35
CA LEU A 125 -5.27 -4.44 -1.18
C LEU A 125 -6.56 -4.90 -0.50
N CYS A 126 -7.54 -4.02 -0.34
CA CYS A 126 -8.83 -4.36 0.26
C CYS A 126 -9.64 -5.32 -0.62
N SER A 127 -9.48 -5.30 -1.94
CA SER A 127 -10.16 -6.26 -2.84
C SER A 127 -9.75 -7.71 -2.52
N HIS A 128 -8.47 -7.90 -2.20
CA HIS A 128 -7.96 -9.18 -1.72
C HIS A 128 -8.54 -9.53 -0.36
N LEU A 129 -8.48 -8.61 0.61
CA LEU A 129 -8.94 -8.88 1.97
C LEU A 129 -10.44 -9.22 2.01
N LEU A 130 -11.27 -8.49 1.25
CA LEU A 130 -12.71 -8.75 1.18
C LEU A 130 -13.03 -10.10 0.53
N SER A 131 -12.24 -10.54 -0.45
CA SER A 131 -12.49 -11.78 -1.20
C SER A 131 -11.90 -13.03 -0.56
N GLN A 132 -10.73 -12.92 0.08
CA GLN A 132 -9.96 -14.07 0.57
C GLN A 132 -10.03 -14.25 2.09
N ARG A 133 -10.38 -13.21 2.87
CA ARG A 133 -10.36 -13.26 4.34
C ARG A 133 -11.73 -12.95 4.92
N GLN A 134 -12.43 -14.00 5.35
CA GLN A 134 -13.80 -13.89 5.88
C GLN A 134 -13.87 -12.99 7.13
N GLU A 135 -12.85 -13.03 7.98
CA GLU A 135 -12.73 -12.17 9.15
C GLU A 135 -12.57 -10.70 8.78
N ALA A 136 -11.82 -10.39 7.71
CA ALA A 136 -11.64 -9.02 7.23
C ALA A 136 -12.91 -8.51 6.54
N SER A 137 -13.56 -9.35 5.74
CA SER A 137 -14.82 -9.05 5.05
C SER A 137 -15.94 -8.62 6.00
N LYS A 138 -15.99 -9.19 7.22
CA LYS A 138 -17.00 -8.85 8.23
C LYS A 138 -16.79 -7.48 8.89
N VAL A 139 -15.57 -6.96 8.91
CA VAL A 139 -15.21 -5.77 9.70
C VAL A 139 -14.88 -4.56 8.82
N LEU A 140 -14.22 -4.78 7.67
CA LEU A 140 -13.81 -3.71 6.78
C LEU A 140 -15.02 -2.89 6.33
N PHE A 141 -14.88 -1.58 6.48
CA PHE A 141 -15.88 -0.61 6.03
C PHE A 141 -17.28 -0.86 6.59
N GLY A 142 -17.34 -1.35 7.83
CA GLY A 142 -18.60 -1.70 8.50
C GLY A 142 -19.27 -2.96 7.96
N GLY A 143 -18.51 -3.86 7.34
CA GLY A 143 -19.04 -5.12 6.79
C GLY A 143 -19.88 -4.90 5.53
N SER A 144 -19.64 -3.83 4.78
CA SER A 144 -20.39 -3.46 3.57
C SER A 144 -20.23 -4.48 2.44
N GLY A 145 -19.16 -5.29 2.46
CA GLY A 145 -18.87 -6.30 1.44
C GLY A 145 -18.41 -5.70 0.11
N PHE A 146 -18.07 -4.42 0.06
CA PHE A 146 -17.55 -3.77 -1.14
C PHE A 146 -16.41 -2.79 -0.84
N ILE A 147 -15.67 -2.44 -1.88
CA ILE A 147 -14.60 -1.43 -1.84
C ILE A 147 -15.20 -0.03 -1.92
N PRO A 148 -14.97 0.86 -0.93
CA PRO A 148 -15.49 2.22 -0.97
C PRO A 148 -14.74 3.11 -1.97
N ASP A 149 -15.40 4.17 -2.42
CA ASP A 149 -14.77 5.26 -3.19
C ASP A 149 -13.72 6.04 -2.36
N ILE A 150 -12.86 6.82 -3.03
CA ILE A 150 -11.78 7.58 -2.38
C ILE A 150 -12.34 8.54 -1.32
N ALA A 151 -13.44 9.22 -1.61
CA ALA A 151 -14.10 10.12 -0.67
C ALA A 151 -14.54 9.40 0.61
N SER A 152 -15.07 8.18 0.51
CA SER A 152 -15.40 7.38 1.70
C SER A 152 -14.16 6.88 2.43
N LEU A 153 -13.10 6.49 1.72
CA LEU A 153 -11.83 6.10 2.34
C LEU A 153 -11.19 7.22 3.15
N GLN A 154 -11.23 8.46 2.64
CA GLN A 154 -10.77 9.64 3.38
C GLN A 154 -11.54 9.81 4.69
N ARG A 155 -12.87 9.66 4.68
CA ARG A 155 -13.68 9.75 5.90
C ARG A 155 -13.40 8.60 6.87
N TRP A 156 -13.16 7.40 6.34
CA TRP A 156 -12.75 6.26 7.16
C TRP A 156 -11.41 6.52 7.85
N LEU A 157 -10.46 7.15 7.17
CA LEU A 157 -9.17 7.55 7.74
C LEU A 157 -9.33 8.64 8.80
N GLU A 158 -10.16 9.66 8.57
CA GLU A 158 -10.47 10.68 9.59
C GLU A 158 -11.08 10.06 10.85
N LEU A 159 -12.01 9.10 10.69
CA LEU A 159 -12.57 8.37 11.83
C LEU A 159 -11.53 7.51 12.56
N ALA A 160 -10.52 7.00 11.86
CA ALA A 160 -9.39 6.30 12.50
C ALA A 160 -8.58 7.28 13.36
N TRP A 161 -8.26 8.46 12.83
CA TRP A 161 -7.57 9.51 13.57
C TRP A 161 -8.37 10.01 14.78
N ASP A 162 -9.69 10.22 14.64
CA ASP A 162 -10.57 10.62 15.73
C ASP A 162 -10.64 9.57 16.86
N ARG A 163 -10.38 8.31 16.52
CA ARG A 163 -10.26 7.19 17.47
C ARG A 163 -8.86 7.06 18.10
N GLY A 164 -7.95 7.95 17.72
CA GLY A 164 -6.60 8.02 18.28
C GLY A 164 -5.57 7.14 17.59
N PHE A 165 -5.87 6.58 16.41
CA PHE A 165 -4.87 5.89 15.61
C PHE A 165 -3.95 6.91 14.93
N ASP A 166 -2.64 6.67 14.93
CA ASP A 166 -1.62 7.48 14.23
C ASP A 166 -1.82 9.00 14.39
N ALA A 167 -1.83 9.46 15.64
CA ALA A 167 -2.01 10.87 15.96
C ALA A 167 -1.02 11.80 15.23
N PRO A 168 0.27 11.46 15.07
CA PRO A 168 1.18 12.35 14.37
C PRO A 168 0.96 12.34 12.84
N GLY A 169 0.62 11.20 12.24
CA GLY A 169 0.16 11.16 10.84
C GLY A 169 -1.08 12.04 10.65
N SER A 170 -2.02 12.02 11.59
CA SER A 170 -3.16 12.95 11.59
C SER A 170 -2.75 14.42 11.62
N ASP A 171 -1.78 14.77 12.47
CA ASP A 171 -1.27 16.14 12.59
C ASP A 171 -0.61 16.64 11.28
N ASP A 172 0.05 15.76 10.52
CA ASP A 172 0.65 16.10 9.23
C ASP A 172 -0.39 16.58 8.19
N PHE A 173 -1.64 16.13 8.31
CA PHE A 173 -2.79 16.50 7.48
C PHE A 173 -3.71 17.54 8.12
N ASP A 174 -3.28 18.22 9.19
CA ASP A 174 -4.12 19.14 9.98
C ASP A 174 -5.42 18.47 10.46
N LYS A 175 -5.37 17.16 10.75
CA LYS A 175 -6.49 16.31 11.20
C LYS A 175 -7.66 16.23 10.22
N LYS A 176 -7.44 16.56 8.95
CA LYS A 176 -8.50 16.59 7.94
C LYS A 176 -7.98 16.27 6.56
N ILE A 177 -8.55 15.27 5.90
CA ILE A 177 -8.17 14.84 4.55
C ILE A 177 -9.37 14.66 3.62
N TYR A 178 -10.59 14.59 4.16
CA TYR A 178 -11.80 14.47 3.36
C TYR A 178 -12.02 15.68 2.45
N GLY A 179 -12.20 15.40 1.16
CA GLY A 179 -12.40 16.38 0.11
C GLY A 179 -11.11 17.06 -0.38
N LYS A 180 -9.94 16.64 0.12
CA LYS A 180 -8.64 17.13 -0.35
C LYS A 180 -8.04 16.15 -1.37
N CYS A 181 -7.17 16.67 -2.25
CA CYS A 181 -6.41 15.89 -3.22
C CYS A 181 -5.01 15.53 -2.68
N ASP A 182 -4.96 15.06 -1.44
CA ASP A 182 -3.70 14.81 -0.75
C ASP A 182 -3.13 13.42 -1.03
N TRP A 183 -1.80 13.37 -1.18
CA TRP A 183 -1.05 12.13 -1.28
C TRP A 183 -1.03 11.44 0.07
N ILE A 184 -1.18 10.12 0.07
CA ILE A 184 -1.01 9.27 1.23
C ILE A 184 0.04 8.19 0.97
N GLY A 185 0.54 7.57 2.03
CA GLY A 185 1.52 6.52 2.00
C GLY A 185 1.11 5.26 2.76
N THR A 186 2.13 4.46 3.08
CA THR A 186 1.97 3.20 3.83
C THR A 186 1.45 3.40 5.25
N THR A 187 1.73 4.56 5.88
CA THR A 187 1.28 4.93 7.22
C THR A 187 -0.23 5.01 7.27
N GLU A 188 -0.84 5.84 6.42
CA GLU A 188 -2.30 5.99 6.35
C GLU A 188 -3.00 4.67 5.99
N CYS A 189 -2.42 3.87 5.08
CA CYS A 189 -2.93 2.53 4.77
C CYS A 189 -2.92 1.62 6.01
N ALA A 190 -1.82 1.57 6.77
CA ALA A 190 -1.72 0.76 7.96
C ALA A 190 -2.68 1.25 9.06
N THR A 191 -2.76 2.56 9.29
CA THR A 191 -3.68 3.24 10.22
C THR A 191 -5.12 2.84 9.92
N LEU A 192 -5.54 2.94 8.66
CA LEU A 192 -6.87 2.55 8.22
C LEU A 192 -7.15 1.08 8.52
N LEU A 193 -6.28 0.15 8.10
CA LEU A 193 -6.48 -1.29 8.33
C LEU A 193 -6.50 -1.65 9.82
N ARG A 194 -5.62 -1.05 10.63
CA ARG A 194 -5.56 -1.24 12.08
C ARG A 194 -6.83 -0.76 12.77
N SER A 195 -7.42 0.35 12.32
CA SER A 195 -8.68 0.86 12.86
C SER A 195 -9.86 -0.12 12.71
N PHE A 196 -9.79 -1.04 11.74
CA PHE A 196 -10.75 -2.13 11.53
C PHE A 196 -10.38 -3.43 12.27
N GLY A 197 -9.34 -3.43 13.12
CA GLY A 197 -8.92 -4.64 13.83
C GLY A 197 -7.95 -5.53 13.04
N LEU A 198 -7.46 -5.09 11.88
CA LEU A 198 -6.55 -5.90 11.06
C LEU A 198 -5.09 -5.64 11.41
N ARG A 199 -4.28 -6.71 11.41
CA ARG A 199 -2.83 -6.58 11.54
C ARG A 199 -2.24 -6.05 10.24
N ALA A 200 -1.62 -4.88 10.32
CA ALA A 200 -0.86 -4.27 9.23
C ALA A 200 0.52 -3.84 9.76
N GLY A 201 1.59 -4.27 9.10
CA GLY A 201 2.97 -3.92 9.41
C GLY A 201 3.60 -3.19 8.23
N ILE A 202 4.50 -2.24 8.52
CA ILE A 202 5.25 -1.49 7.53
C ILE A 202 6.72 -1.95 7.62
N VAL A 203 7.36 -2.14 6.47
CA VAL A 203 8.79 -2.43 6.39
C VAL A 203 9.44 -1.34 5.57
N ASP A 204 10.38 -0.64 6.18
CA ASP A 204 11.13 0.43 5.55
C ASP A 204 12.52 -0.06 5.11
N PHE A 205 12.89 0.26 3.87
CA PHE A 205 14.15 -0.13 3.25
C PHE A 205 15.01 1.12 3.02
N CYS A 206 15.60 1.64 4.10
CA CYS A 206 16.53 2.77 4.05
C CYS A 206 17.98 2.34 3.78
N ASP A 207 18.67 3.04 2.88
CA ASP A 207 20.14 2.97 2.72
C ASP A 207 20.81 3.69 3.90
N LYS A 208 20.92 3.02 5.05
CA LYS A 208 21.67 3.57 6.20
C LYS A 208 23.19 3.49 6.05
N ASP A 209 23.71 3.08 4.89
CA ASP A 209 25.14 2.90 4.63
C ASP A 209 25.83 4.08 3.90
N LEU A 210 25.17 5.25 3.77
CA LEU A 210 25.88 6.50 3.46
C LEU A 210 26.33 7.16 4.76
N GLY A 211 27.44 6.63 5.30
CA GLY A 211 28.08 7.12 6.50
C GLY A 211 28.31 8.63 6.47
N LEU A 212 27.62 9.35 7.36
CA LEU A 212 28.22 10.47 8.05
C LEU A 212 28.37 10.06 9.51
N ASP A 213 29.62 9.72 9.80
CA ASP A 213 30.20 9.49 11.12
C ASP A 213 29.57 10.40 12.19
N SER A 214 29.07 9.78 13.25
CA SER A 214 28.46 10.35 14.44
C SER A 214 29.43 11.19 15.31
N SER A 215 30.47 11.78 14.70
CA SER A 215 31.66 12.28 15.39
C SER A 215 31.97 13.75 15.18
N VAL A 216 31.09 14.62 14.65
CA VAL A 216 31.37 16.08 14.63
C VAL A 216 30.10 16.91 14.82
N ARG A 217 29.44 16.80 15.99
CA ARG A 217 28.61 17.89 16.52
C ARG A 217 29.37 18.56 17.67
N ARG A 218 30.38 19.36 17.33
CA ARG A 218 30.93 20.36 18.24
C ARG A 218 31.48 21.55 17.46
N LEU A 219 30.98 22.74 17.83
CA LEU A 219 31.49 24.09 17.54
C LEU A 219 31.20 24.58 16.09
N THR A 220 30.77 25.80 15.78
CA THR A 220 30.54 27.05 16.53
C THR A 220 29.85 28.03 15.58
N PHE A 221 29.08 28.99 16.13
CA PHE A 221 28.67 30.22 15.47
C PHE A 221 29.89 30.98 14.88
N GLY A 222 29.77 31.54 13.68
CA GLY A 222 30.82 32.37 13.07
C GLY A 222 30.40 33.06 11.77
N VAL A 223 30.46 34.39 11.79
CA VAL A 223 30.07 35.40 10.80
C VAL A 223 31.00 35.45 9.57
N GLY A 224 30.41 35.73 8.39
CA GLY A 224 30.98 36.65 7.38
C GLY A 224 31.86 36.07 6.26
N GLY A 225 31.57 36.47 5.00
CA GLY A 225 32.55 36.41 3.91
C GLY A 225 31.95 36.12 2.53
N THR A 226 31.96 37.14 1.68
CA THR A 226 31.57 37.17 0.26
C THR A 226 32.51 36.35 -0.63
N ASP A 227 31.98 35.59 -1.61
CA ASP A 227 32.39 35.79 -3.01
C ASP A 227 31.48 35.10 -4.04
N LYS A 228 31.37 35.74 -5.20
CA LYS A 228 30.54 35.32 -6.34
C LYS A 228 31.36 34.46 -7.31
N SER A 229 30.93 33.24 -7.58
CA SER A 229 31.16 32.60 -8.88
C SER A 229 29.95 31.76 -9.27
N VAL A 230 29.30 32.18 -10.34
CA VAL A 230 28.17 31.50 -10.99
C VAL A 230 28.71 30.23 -11.62
N ASP A 231 28.22 29.07 -11.16
CA ASP A 231 28.30 27.85 -11.96
C ASP A 231 26.94 27.14 -11.96
N LYS A 232 26.50 26.78 -13.17
CA LYS A 232 25.18 26.23 -13.46
C LYS A 232 25.03 24.86 -12.78
N ARG A 233 24.37 24.82 -11.62
CA ARG A 233 23.91 23.56 -11.03
C ARG A 233 22.89 22.93 -11.99
N LYS A 234 23.36 21.93 -12.76
CA LYS A 234 22.51 20.82 -13.16
C LYS A 234 21.91 20.28 -11.86
N PHE A 235 20.60 20.38 -11.71
CA PHE A 235 19.89 19.64 -10.68
C PHE A 235 20.30 18.18 -10.84
N ALA A 236 20.98 17.64 -9.83
CA ALA A 236 21.21 16.21 -9.74
C ALA A 236 19.81 15.59 -9.65
N GLN A 237 19.38 14.98 -10.76
CA GLN A 237 18.15 14.22 -10.83
C GLN A 237 18.31 13.06 -9.85
N VAL A 238 17.61 13.16 -8.71
CA VAL A 238 17.62 12.14 -7.67
C VAL A 238 16.82 10.96 -8.23
N TYR A 239 17.52 9.92 -8.65
CA TYR A 239 16.93 8.67 -9.06
C TYR A 239 16.45 7.90 -7.82
N GLY A 240 15.18 7.50 -7.80
CA GLY A 240 14.62 6.62 -6.78
C GLY A 240 15.01 5.16 -7.02
N LEU A 241 14.99 4.33 -5.97
CA LEU A 241 15.35 2.90 -6.04
C LEU A 241 14.51 2.10 -7.06
N MET A 242 13.34 2.63 -7.44
CA MET A 242 12.44 2.07 -8.45
C MET A 242 12.89 2.31 -9.89
N ASP A 243 13.71 3.33 -10.15
CA ASP A 243 14.11 3.70 -11.50
C ASP A 243 14.99 2.61 -12.16
N ILE A 244 15.64 1.77 -11.35
CA ILE A 244 16.44 0.61 -11.80
C ILE A 244 15.55 -0.48 -12.40
N PHE A 245 14.31 -0.63 -11.90
CA PHE A 245 13.36 -1.64 -12.38
C PHE A 245 12.49 -1.12 -13.52
N LEU A 246 12.49 0.19 -13.77
CA LEU A 246 11.76 0.83 -14.87
C LEU A 246 12.65 1.04 -16.11
N SER A 247 13.97 0.92 -15.97
CA SER A 247 14.90 0.99 -17.09
C SER A 247 15.01 -0.35 -17.80
N GLU A 248 14.40 -0.48 -18.98
CA GLU A 248 14.68 -1.57 -19.93
C GLU A 248 16.19 -1.60 -20.24
N GLY A 249 16.92 -2.60 -19.74
CA GLY A 249 18.36 -2.69 -19.97
C GLY A 249 19.02 -3.93 -19.41
N LYS A 250 19.33 -4.89 -20.29
CA LYS A 250 20.26 -6.02 -20.09
C LYS A 250 21.38 -5.70 -19.10
N LEU A 251 21.40 -6.40 -17.96
CA LEU A 251 22.58 -6.49 -17.11
C LEU A 251 23.33 -7.79 -17.44
N ASP A 252 24.31 -7.67 -18.34
CA ASP A 252 25.31 -8.68 -18.63
C ASP A 252 26.49 -8.53 -17.66
N PHE A 253 26.77 -9.58 -16.89
CA PHE A 253 28.00 -9.68 -16.09
C PHE A 253 29.07 -10.41 -16.89
N ASN A 254 30.01 -9.68 -17.48
CA ASN A 254 31.29 -10.23 -17.89
C ASN A 254 32.40 -9.31 -17.38
N SER A 255 33.01 -9.70 -16.25
CA SER A 255 34.14 -8.96 -15.70
C SER A 255 35.42 -9.38 -16.40
N LYS A 256 36.03 -8.46 -17.14
CA LYS A 256 37.48 -8.29 -17.13
C LYS A 256 37.82 -6.80 -17.10
N ASN A 257 38.34 -6.39 -15.95
CA ASN A 257 39.02 -5.11 -15.69
C ASN A 257 38.15 -3.85 -15.70
N GLY A 258 37.42 -3.65 -14.60
CA GLY A 258 36.88 -2.37 -14.18
C GLY A 258 36.38 -2.50 -12.75
N SER A 259 36.83 -1.64 -11.85
CA SER A 259 36.45 -1.59 -10.42
C SER A 259 34.93 -1.76 -10.23
N PRO A 260 34.48 -2.55 -9.24
CA PRO A 260 33.07 -2.85 -9.05
C PRO A 260 32.32 -1.55 -8.71
N LYS A 261 31.48 -1.08 -9.64
CA LYS A 261 30.47 -0.08 -9.32
C LYS A 261 29.53 -0.71 -8.30
N HIS A 262 29.34 -0.05 -7.16
CA HIS A 262 28.42 -0.42 -6.07
C HIS A 262 27.09 -0.97 -6.65
N PHE A 263 26.93 -2.29 -6.68
CA PHE A 263 25.63 -2.92 -6.91
C PHE A 263 24.81 -2.70 -5.64
N ASN A 264 23.66 -2.05 -5.81
CA ASN A 264 22.91 -1.40 -4.74
C ASN A 264 22.32 -2.44 -3.76
N VAL A 265 22.94 -2.59 -2.59
CA VAL A 265 22.63 -3.59 -1.55
C VAL A 265 21.15 -3.54 -1.11
N SER A 266 20.53 -2.36 -1.18
CA SER A 266 19.15 -2.13 -0.74
C SER A 266 18.09 -2.72 -1.68
N SER A 267 18.30 -2.74 -3.00
CA SER A 267 17.37 -3.37 -3.94
C SER A 267 17.30 -4.89 -3.75
N HIS A 268 18.43 -5.52 -3.41
CA HIS A 268 18.49 -6.96 -3.12
C HIS A 268 17.68 -7.30 -1.86
N LYS A 269 17.75 -6.47 -0.82
CA LYS A 269 16.99 -6.67 0.44
C LYS A 269 15.49 -6.65 0.21
N VAL A 270 14.98 -5.75 -0.66
CA VAL A 270 13.56 -5.70 -1.02
C VAL A 270 13.14 -6.99 -1.71
N ILE A 271 13.88 -7.42 -2.73
CA ILE A 271 13.58 -8.64 -3.49
C ILE A 271 13.60 -9.88 -2.58
N GLU A 272 14.63 -10.01 -1.74
CA GLU A 272 14.76 -11.11 -0.78
C GLU A 272 13.59 -11.12 0.21
N TRP A 273 13.22 -9.96 0.74
CA TRP A 273 12.10 -9.84 1.67
C TRP A 273 10.77 -10.23 1.00
N VAL A 274 10.51 -9.73 -0.21
CA VAL A 274 9.29 -10.05 -0.98
C VAL A 274 9.24 -11.54 -1.33
N TRP A 275 10.36 -12.12 -1.73
CA TRP A 275 10.47 -13.55 -1.98
C TRP A 275 10.10 -14.37 -0.74
N ASN A 276 10.67 -14.04 0.41
CA ASN A 276 10.39 -14.71 1.68
C ASN A 276 8.94 -14.52 2.12
N TYR A 277 8.35 -13.34 1.88
CA TYR A 277 6.96 -13.07 2.18
C TYR A 277 6.00 -13.98 1.40
N PHE A 278 6.18 -14.09 0.07
CA PHE A 278 5.30 -14.87 -0.80
C PHE A 278 5.53 -16.38 -0.70
N SER A 279 6.79 -16.82 -0.59
CA SER A 279 7.14 -18.25 -0.43
C SER A 279 6.74 -18.80 0.93
N GLY A 280 6.73 -17.96 1.98
CA GLY A 280 6.45 -18.39 3.34
C GLY A 280 7.37 -19.52 3.80
N ASN A 281 6.82 -20.51 4.51
CA ASN A 281 7.59 -21.68 4.99
C ASN A 281 7.62 -22.85 3.98
N LYS A 282 7.15 -22.65 2.73
CA LYS A 282 7.08 -23.74 1.73
C LYS A 282 8.46 -23.92 1.08
N VAL A 283 9.27 -24.81 1.65
CA VAL A 283 10.64 -25.10 1.20
C VAL A 283 10.70 -25.94 -0.09
N ASN A 284 9.62 -26.62 -0.47
CA ASN A 284 9.59 -27.48 -1.66
C ASN A 284 8.94 -26.78 -2.86
N ILE A 285 9.63 -25.76 -3.38
CA ILE A 285 9.31 -25.21 -4.69
C ILE A 285 9.84 -26.21 -5.74
N PRO A 286 9.00 -26.72 -6.65
CA PRO A 286 9.46 -27.61 -7.72
C PRO A 286 10.60 -26.96 -8.51
N GLY A 287 11.63 -27.73 -8.89
CA GLY A 287 12.75 -27.23 -9.68
C GLY A 287 12.42 -26.85 -11.13
N ASN A 288 11.19 -27.13 -11.57
CA ASN A 288 10.66 -26.90 -12.92
C ASN A 288 9.73 -25.68 -12.96
N HIS A 289 9.45 -25.22 -14.18
CA HIS A 289 8.50 -24.16 -14.49
C HIS A 289 7.19 -24.36 -13.70
N SER A 290 6.85 -23.41 -12.82
CA SER A 290 5.68 -23.51 -11.95
C SER A 290 5.14 -22.15 -11.54
N VAL A 291 3.80 -22.08 -11.45
CA VAL A 291 3.08 -20.89 -10.99
C VAL A 291 2.22 -21.27 -9.79
N ILE A 292 2.46 -20.62 -8.66
CA ILE A 292 1.88 -20.94 -7.35
C ILE A 292 0.97 -19.78 -6.93
N LEU A 293 -0.30 -20.08 -6.64
CA LEU A 293 -1.18 -19.15 -5.95
C LEU A 293 -0.96 -19.27 -4.44
N SER A 294 -0.62 -18.15 -3.81
CA SER A 294 -0.43 -18.01 -2.37
C SER A 294 -1.67 -17.42 -1.73
N GLU A 295 -1.91 -17.74 -0.46
CA GLU A 295 -2.94 -17.09 0.38
C GLU A 295 -2.46 -15.74 0.93
N LYS A 296 -1.26 -15.30 0.54
CA LYS A 296 -0.68 -14.03 0.94
C LYS A 296 -1.40 -12.88 0.25
N ALA A 297 -1.65 -11.82 1.03
CA ALA A 297 -2.15 -10.56 0.51
C ALA A 297 -1.11 -9.89 -0.38
N PRO A 298 -1.51 -9.08 -1.38
CA PRO A 298 -0.57 -8.27 -2.12
C PRO A 298 0.09 -7.24 -1.19
N LEU A 299 1.21 -6.67 -1.63
CA LEU A 299 1.97 -5.70 -0.84
C LEU A 299 1.78 -4.29 -1.40
N TYR A 300 1.32 -3.36 -0.56
CA TYR A 300 1.42 -1.93 -0.85
C TYR A 300 2.91 -1.57 -0.89
N PHE A 301 3.37 -1.01 -2.00
CA PHE A 301 4.76 -0.66 -2.21
C PHE A 301 4.92 0.83 -2.55
N GLN A 302 5.46 1.57 -1.59
CA GLN A 302 5.72 3.01 -1.71
C GLN A 302 7.13 3.28 -2.23
N HIS A 303 7.26 4.26 -3.11
CA HIS A 303 8.53 4.91 -3.42
C HIS A 303 8.33 6.43 -3.57
N HIS A 304 9.42 7.15 -3.85
CA HIS A 304 9.33 8.60 -4.03
C HIS A 304 8.41 8.93 -5.21
N GLY A 305 7.37 9.73 -4.92
CA GLY A 305 6.46 10.28 -5.93
C GLY A 305 5.33 9.34 -6.41
N HIS A 306 5.32 8.06 -6.05
CA HIS A 306 4.30 7.12 -6.51
C HIS A 306 4.22 5.85 -5.64
N SER A 307 3.11 5.12 -5.74
CA SER A 307 2.90 3.85 -5.05
C SER A 307 2.26 2.82 -5.97
N ARG A 308 2.56 1.53 -5.73
CA ARG A 308 2.08 0.41 -6.52
C ARG A 308 1.71 -0.78 -5.63
N THR A 309 1.11 -1.81 -6.22
CA THR A 309 0.74 -3.04 -5.52
C THR A 309 1.54 -4.22 -6.08
N ILE A 310 2.44 -4.81 -5.28
CA ILE A 310 3.12 -6.05 -5.67
C ILE A 310 2.15 -7.20 -5.45
N VAL A 311 1.76 -7.86 -6.54
CA VAL A 311 0.84 -9.01 -6.54
C VAL A 311 1.56 -10.34 -6.62
N GLY A 312 2.87 -10.36 -6.87
CA GLY A 312 3.65 -11.58 -6.87
C GLY A 312 5.12 -11.35 -7.19
N ILE A 313 5.85 -12.45 -7.30
CA ILE A 313 7.28 -12.47 -7.63
C ILE A 313 7.60 -13.70 -8.48
N GLN A 314 8.42 -13.50 -9.50
CA GLN A 314 8.91 -14.55 -10.38
C GLN A 314 10.43 -14.67 -10.22
N ALA A 315 10.94 -15.89 -10.10
CA ALA A 315 12.36 -16.18 -10.19
C ALA A 315 12.65 -17.00 -11.46
N THR A 316 13.40 -16.42 -12.40
CA THR A 316 13.78 -17.09 -13.64
C THR A 316 15.17 -17.72 -13.51
N ARG A 317 15.31 -18.94 -14.02
CA ARG A 317 16.59 -19.67 -14.09
C ARG A 317 17.04 -19.79 -15.54
N PRO A 318 17.81 -18.82 -16.06
CA PRO A 318 18.35 -18.92 -17.41
C PRO A 318 19.31 -20.12 -17.53
N ARG A 319 19.37 -20.75 -18.72
CA ARG A 319 20.20 -21.94 -19.01
C ARG A 319 21.69 -21.75 -18.75
N SER A 320 22.17 -20.51 -18.77
CA SER A 320 23.52 -20.12 -18.41
C SER A 320 23.48 -18.71 -17.80
N GLY A 321 23.38 -18.62 -16.48
CA GLY A 321 23.34 -17.34 -15.79
C GLY A 321 22.92 -17.43 -14.33
N MET A 322 23.00 -16.29 -13.65
CA MET A 322 22.50 -16.11 -12.28
C MET A 322 20.97 -16.07 -12.29
N GLN A 323 20.35 -16.57 -11.22
CA GLN A 323 18.91 -16.46 -11.02
C GLN A 323 18.49 -14.98 -11.01
N ARG A 324 17.45 -14.65 -11.78
CA ARG A 324 16.87 -13.29 -11.82
C ARG A 324 15.52 -13.29 -11.15
N TYR A 325 15.17 -12.16 -10.55
CA TYR A 325 13.90 -11.97 -9.86
C TYR A 325 13.15 -10.80 -10.48
N ASN A 326 11.88 -11.02 -10.79
CA ASN A 326 10.97 -10.02 -11.35
C ASN A 326 9.81 -9.84 -10.36
N LEU A 327 9.52 -8.59 -10.00
CA LEU A 327 8.30 -8.27 -9.25
C LEU A 327 7.13 -8.19 -10.21
N LEU A 328 6.00 -8.75 -9.82
CA LEU A 328 4.75 -8.64 -10.57
C LEU A 328 3.90 -7.57 -9.90
N ILE A 329 3.66 -6.47 -10.61
CA ILE A 329 3.18 -5.22 -10.03
C ILE A 329 1.92 -4.75 -10.76
N PHE A 330 0.92 -4.34 -9.99
CA PHE A 330 -0.21 -3.56 -10.45
C PHE A 330 0.05 -2.09 -10.16
N ASP A 331 0.02 -1.27 -11.19
CA ASP A 331 0.19 0.18 -11.08
C ASP A 331 -1.18 0.86 -11.21
N PRO A 332 -1.60 1.73 -10.27
CA PRO A 332 -2.86 2.47 -10.40
C PRO A 332 -2.82 3.59 -11.45
N ALA A 333 -1.65 4.01 -11.94
CA ALA A 333 -1.51 5.02 -12.99
C ALA A 333 -1.56 4.42 -14.41
N GLU A 334 -1.43 3.11 -14.56
CA GLU A 334 -1.43 2.43 -15.85
C GLU A 334 -2.42 1.26 -15.87
N LEU A 335 -3.03 1.00 -17.03
CA LEU A 335 -3.75 -0.25 -17.26
C LEU A 335 -2.73 -1.38 -17.24
N CYS A 336 -2.84 -2.28 -16.26
CA CYS A 336 -1.97 -3.44 -15.99
C CYS A 336 -0.97 -3.78 -17.12
N VAL A 337 0.22 -3.18 -17.08
CA VAL A 337 1.29 -3.48 -18.04
C VAL A 337 1.94 -4.78 -17.60
N LEU A 338 1.62 -5.86 -18.32
CA LEU A 338 2.53 -7.01 -18.37
C LEU A 338 3.73 -6.57 -19.20
N ASP A 339 4.89 -6.49 -18.56
CA ASP A 339 6.13 -6.02 -19.17
C ASP A 339 6.40 -6.72 -20.52
N TYR A 340 6.87 -5.96 -21.51
CA TYR A 340 7.11 -6.44 -22.87
C TYR A 340 8.25 -7.46 -22.89
N GLY A 341 7.92 -8.71 -22.60
CA GLY A 341 8.87 -9.82 -22.58
C GLY A 341 8.37 -11.07 -21.85
N VAL A 342 7.25 -11.00 -21.12
CA VAL A 342 6.81 -12.08 -20.22
C VAL A 342 5.77 -13.03 -20.86
N ALA A 343 5.04 -12.63 -21.91
CA ALA A 343 4.10 -13.53 -22.59
C ALA A 343 3.83 -13.13 -24.06
N HIS A 344 3.64 -14.13 -24.94
CA HIS A 344 3.18 -13.97 -26.32
C HIS A 344 1.88 -14.76 -26.53
N GLY A 345 0.82 -14.15 -27.07
CA GLY A 345 -0.41 -14.86 -27.43
C GLY A 345 -1.67 -13.99 -27.56
N GLU A 346 -2.74 -14.61 -28.05
CA GLU A 346 -4.07 -14.01 -28.30
C GLU A 346 -4.77 -13.51 -27.02
N GLU A 347 -4.41 -14.06 -25.85
CA GLU A 347 -4.91 -13.66 -24.53
C GLU A 347 -4.34 -12.29 -24.07
N LEU A 348 -3.13 -11.93 -24.51
CA LEU A 348 -2.53 -10.61 -24.25
C LEU A 348 -3.18 -9.52 -25.13
N GLU A 349 -3.63 -9.85 -26.34
CA GLU A 349 -4.43 -8.94 -27.17
C GLU A 349 -5.80 -8.63 -26.52
N ARG A 350 -6.34 -9.54 -25.70
CA ARG A 350 -7.53 -9.29 -24.86
C ARG A 350 -7.25 -8.32 -23.70
N LEU A 351 -6.03 -8.33 -23.15
CA LEU A 351 -5.58 -7.35 -22.16
C LEU A 351 -5.32 -5.97 -22.78
N LYS A 352 -4.80 -5.92 -24.01
CA LYS A 352 -4.63 -4.66 -24.78
C LYS A 352 -5.95 -4.06 -25.27
N THR A 353 -6.96 -4.88 -25.53
CA THR A 353 -8.29 -4.41 -25.98
C THR A 353 -9.17 -3.87 -24.86
N LEU A 354 -8.69 -3.82 -23.62
CA LEU A 354 -9.36 -3.07 -22.54
C LEU A 354 -9.44 -1.56 -22.83
N ASP A 355 -8.60 -1.03 -23.72
CA ASP A 355 -8.74 0.33 -24.28
C ASP A 355 -10.06 0.55 -25.04
N SER A 356 -10.77 -0.52 -25.43
CA SER A 356 -11.98 -0.45 -26.27
C SER A 356 -13.30 -0.36 -25.50
N ILE A 357 -13.31 -0.47 -24.17
CA ILE A 357 -14.55 -0.36 -23.37
C ILE A 357 -14.46 0.87 -22.47
N ARG A 358 -14.31 2.05 -23.08
CA ARG A 358 -14.89 3.25 -22.51
C ARG A 358 -16.41 3.09 -22.60
N PRO A 359 -17.18 3.08 -21.51
CA PRO A 359 -18.58 3.44 -21.63
C PRO A 359 -18.58 4.89 -22.10
N ASN A 360 -19.07 5.13 -23.32
CA ASN A 360 -19.49 6.48 -23.69
C ASN A 360 -20.61 6.88 -22.72
N LEU A 361 -20.27 7.67 -21.71
CA LEU A 361 -21.20 8.44 -20.89
C LEU A 361 -20.70 9.88 -20.81
#